data_AF-A0A9D1JJR1-F1
#
_entry.id   AF-A0A9D1JJR1-F1
#
_cell.length_a   1.000
_cell.length_b   1.000
_cell.length_c   1.000
_cell.angle_alpha   90.00
_cell.angle_beta   90.00
_cell.angle_gamma   90.00
#
_symmetry.space_group_name_H-M   'P 1'
#
loop_
_entity.id
_entity.type
_entity.pdbx_description
1 polymer ?
#
loop_
_entity_poly.entity_id
_entity_poly.type
_entity_poly.pdbx_seq_one_letter_code
_entity_poly.pdbx_strand_id
1 'polypeptide(L)'
;MLIDVTLRITPKMAADAQGNEKRALVGHLGTHFDVMDKEFPLEYTERKGVVFDVSKVKDRDIDVRDIDPDRIRKDLFVGFYTGCIEEQGYGGKAYFTEHPQLSHELIDLLLERNISVIGVDFAGIRRGREHTKTDQYCADSGVFVIENLCNLKAAVGLENYTVHIYPMNYAEVTGLPCRVIIKTGEDGGTKTGGRCLQA
;
A
#
# COMPACT_ATOMS: atom_id res chain seq x y z
N MET A 1 0.44 -19.57 2.43
CA MET A 1 0.08 -18.85 3.68
C MET A 1 -0.76 -17.63 3.32
N LEU A 2 -1.73 -17.23 4.16
CA LEU A 2 -2.48 -15.98 4.01
C LEU A 2 -2.02 -14.97 5.06
N ILE A 3 -1.75 -13.74 4.63
CA ILE A 3 -1.37 -12.61 5.47
C ILE A 3 -2.42 -11.53 5.27
N ASP A 4 -3.11 -11.16 6.34
CA ASP A 4 -4.03 -10.03 6.31
C ASP A 4 -3.24 -8.73 6.51
N VAL A 5 -3.28 -7.88 5.49
CA VAL A 5 -2.63 -6.56 5.53
C VAL A 5 -3.65 -5.43 5.65
N THR A 6 -4.89 -5.77 5.97
CA THR A 6 -5.98 -4.82 6.23
C THR A 6 -5.96 -4.39 7.69
N LEU A 7 -5.97 -3.08 7.95
CA LEU A 7 -6.10 -2.53 9.29
C LEU A 7 -7.46 -2.92 9.89
N ARG A 8 -7.41 -3.55 11.07
CA ARG A 8 -8.61 -3.78 11.88
C ARG A 8 -9.09 -2.47 12.51
N ILE A 9 -10.25 -1.98 12.10
CA ILE A 9 -10.87 -0.80 12.69
C ILE A 9 -11.66 -1.15 13.95
N THR A 10 -11.40 -0.40 15.03
CA THR A 10 -12.20 -0.42 16.27
C THR A 10 -13.09 0.82 16.35
N PRO A 11 -14.17 0.82 17.16
CA PRO A 11 -15.00 2.01 17.35
C PRO A 11 -14.22 3.24 17.82
N LYS A 12 -13.22 3.04 18.68
CA LYS A 12 -12.34 4.12 19.14
C LYS A 12 -11.52 4.69 17.98
N MET A 13 -10.88 3.83 17.19
CA MET A 13 -10.11 4.27 16.00
C MET A 13 -10.98 5.02 14.99
N ALA A 14 -12.21 4.56 14.77
CA ALA A 14 -13.14 5.25 13.88
C ALA A 14 -13.50 6.65 14.39
N ALA A 15 -13.77 6.79 15.69
CA ALA A 15 -14.06 8.09 16.30
C ALA A 15 -12.84 9.02 16.27
N ASP A 16 -11.66 8.51 16.61
CA ASP A 16 -10.40 9.26 16.60
C ASP A 16 -10.07 9.74 15.17
N ALA A 17 -10.21 8.86 14.17
CA ALA A 17 -10.01 9.21 12.76
C ALA A 17 -11.01 10.26 12.27
N GLN A 18 -12.29 10.15 12.61
CA GLN A 18 -13.29 11.17 12.24
C GLN A 18 -12.98 12.56 12.81
N GLY A 19 -12.42 12.62 14.02
CA GLY A 19 -12.02 13.88 14.65
C GLY A 19 -10.83 14.55 13.97
N ASN A 20 -9.97 13.77 13.29
CA ASN A 20 -8.71 14.24 12.71
C ASN A 20 -8.73 14.29 11.17
N GLU A 21 -9.59 13.50 10.51
CA GLU A 21 -9.66 13.36 9.06
C GLU A 21 -11.13 13.38 8.59
N LYS A 22 -11.51 14.46 7.88
CA LYS A 22 -12.92 14.72 7.53
C LYS A 22 -13.49 13.70 6.54
N ARG A 23 -12.64 13.05 5.74
CA ARG A 23 -13.05 12.08 4.70
C ARG A 23 -13.22 10.65 5.19
N ALA A 24 -12.85 10.35 6.44
CA ALA A 24 -12.93 8.99 6.98
C ALA A 24 -14.34 8.37 6.84
N LEU A 25 -15.41 9.14 7.01
CA LEU A 25 -16.79 8.65 6.93
C LEU A 25 -17.29 8.32 5.50
N VAL A 26 -16.57 8.72 4.45
CA VAL A 26 -16.99 8.59 3.05
C VAL A 26 -16.03 7.68 2.29
N GLY A 27 -15.63 6.59 2.96
CA GLY A 27 -14.88 5.49 2.35
C GLY A 27 -13.35 5.51 2.54
N HIS A 28 -12.79 6.56 3.14
CA HIS A 28 -11.36 6.65 3.47
C HIS A 28 -11.01 6.17 4.91
N LEU A 29 -11.94 5.52 5.62
CA LEU A 29 -11.66 4.98 6.96
C LEU A 29 -10.86 3.69 6.88
N GLY A 30 -9.73 3.65 7.58
CA GLY A 30 -8.84 2.50 7.66
C GLY A 30 -8.18 2.18 6.33
N THR A 31 -7.93 0.90 6.09
CA THR A 31 -7.43 0.46 4.77
C THR A 31 -8.51 0.68 3.72
N HIS A 32 -8.16 1.47 2.71
CA HIS A 32 -9.05 1.82 1.62
C HIS A 32 -8.28 1.95 0.32
N PHE A 33 -9.02 1.88 -0.79
CA PHE A 33 -8.55 2.06 -2.15
C PHE A 33 -9.01 3.43 -2.64
N ASP A 34 -8.10 4.31 -3.00
CA ASP A 34 -8.42 5.63 -3.55
C ASP A 34 -8.79 5.52 -5.01
N VAL A 35 -10.09 5.33 -5.26
CA VAL A 35 -10.67 5.18 -6.61
C VAL A 35 -10.83 6.52 -7.33
N MET A 36 -10.84 7.62 -6.57
CA MET A 36 -10.96 8.98 -7.07
C MET A 36 -12.25 9.16 -7.91
N ASP A 37 -12.16 9.67 -9.13
CA ASP A 37 -13.27 9.81 -10.06
C ASP A 37 -13.40 8.62 -11.05
N LYS A 38 -12.74 7.51 -10.74
CA LYS A 38 -12.73 6.29 -11.56
C LYS A 38 -13.61 5.20 -10.96
N GLU A 39 -13.55 4.01 -11.55
CA GLU A 39 -14.10 2.78 -11.00
C GLU A 39 -12.96 1.80 -10.72
N PHE A 40 -13.17 0.87 -9.77
CA PHE A 40 -12.21 -0.18 -9.51
C PHE A 40 -12.10 -1.14 -10.70
N PRO A 41 -10.92 -1.31 -11.33
CA PRO A 41 -10.76 -2.26 -12.42
C PRO A 41 -10.74 -3.68 -11.86
N LEU A 42 -11.72 -4.52 -12.22
CA LEU A 42 -11.86 -5.86 -11.66
C LEU A 42 -10.64 -6.75 -11.91
N GLU A 43 -9.89 -6.51 -12.98
CA GLU A 43 -8.65 -7.22 -13.22
C GLU A 43 -7.61 -6.96 -12.13
N TYR A 44 -7.71 -5.88 -11.34
CA TYR A 44 -6.80 -5.51 -10.24
C TYR A 44 -7.08 -6.32 -8.96
N THR A 45 -8.15 -7.14 -8.96
CA THR A 45 -8.51 -8.02 -7.83
C THR A 45 -7.35 -8.92 -7.41
N GLU A 46 -6.50 -9.34 -8.36
CA GLU A 46 -5.31 -10.12 -8.07
C GLU A 46 -4.08 -9.53 -8.78
N ARG A 47 -3.04 -9.23 -8.01
CA ARG A 47 -1.76 -8.73 -8.51
C ARG A 47 -0.57 -9.46 -7.93
N LYS A 48 0.45 -9.68 -8.77
CA LYS A 48 1.80 -9.92 -8.24
C LYS A 48 2.29 -8.63 -7.60
N GLY A 49 3.16 -8.74 -6.60
CA GLY A 49 3.65 -7.56 -5.92
C GLY A 49 5.11 -7.62 -5.55
N VAL A 50 5.63 -6.44 -5.22
CA VAL A 50 6.90 -6.23 -4.53
C VAL A 50 6.64 -5.29 -3.36
N VAL A 51 7.22 -5.58 -2.20
CA VAL A 51 7.23 -4.66 -1.06
C VAL A 51 8.66 -4.27 -0.75
N PHE A 52 8.92 -2.97 -0.73
CA PHE A 52 10.20 -2.40 -0.34
C PHE A 52 10.17 -2.04 1.15
N ASP A 53 11.22 -2.45 1.87
CA ASP A 53 11.46 -1.98 3.23
C ASP A 53 12.20 -0.65 3.17
N VAL A 54 11.45 0.41 3.43
CA VAL A 54 11.94 1.79 3.49
C VAL A 54 11.84 2.35 4.91
N SER A 55 11.74 1.48 5.92
CA SER A 55 11.60 1.85 7.34
C SER A 55 12.76 2.68 7.90
N LYS A 56 13.92 2.65 7.24
CA LYS A 56 15.10 3.46 7.58
C LYS A 56 15.04 4.89 7.03
N VAL A 57 14.10 5.20 6.14
CA VAL A 57 13.93 6.55 5.60
C VAL A 57 13.10 7.38 6.57
N LYS A 58 13.73 8.38 7.19
CA LYS A 58 13.09 9.31 8.13
C LYS A 58 13.44 10.75 7.72
N ASP A 59 12.59 11.70 8.09
CA ASP A 59 12.77 13.15 7.92
C ASP A 59 12.97 13.67 6.47
N ARG A 60 12.63 12.85 5.47
CA ARG A 60 12.61 13.23 4.05
C ARG A 60 11.64 12.33 3.28
N ASP A 61 11.38 12.69 2.04
CA ASP A 61 10.63 11.84 1.09
C ASP A 61 11.38 10.52 0.84
N ILE A 62 10.60 9.45 0.67
CA ILE A 62 11.05 8.16 0.13
C ILE A 62 11.25 8.35 -1.36
N ASP A 63 12.46 8.03 -1.82
CA ASP A 63 12.93 8.40 -3.14
C ASP A 63 13.36 7.17 -3.94
N VAL A 64 13.62 7.33 -5.25
CA VAL A 64 14.05 6.24 -6.14
C VAL A 64 15.31 5.55 -5.61
N ARG A 65 16.23 6.29 -4.97
CA ARG A 65 17.44 5.73 -4.37
C ARG A 65 17.20 4.77 -3.19
N ASP A 66 16.00 4.76 -2.62
CA ASP A 66 15.65 3.94 -1.46
C ASP A 66 15.10 2.56 -1.86
N ILE A 67 14.91 2.33 -3.16
CA ILE A 67 14.37 1.10 -3.70
C ILE A 67 15.27 0.53 -4.80
N ASP A 68 14.98 -0.71 -5.19
CA ASP A 68 15.55 -1.33 -6.38
C ASP A 68 14.54 -1.22 -7.53
N PRO A 69 14.70 -0.27 -8.47
CA PRO A 69 13.72 -0.01 -9.52
C PRO A 69 13.61 -1.14 -10.54
N ASP A 70 14.61 -2.04 -10.63
CA ASP A 70 14.59 -3.17 -11.58
C ASP A 70 13.56 -4.25 -11.16
N ARG A 71 13.12 -4.21 -9.90
CA ARG A 71 12.05 -5.08 -9.38
C ARG A 71 10.65 -4.56 -9.74
N ILE A 72 10.53 -3.34 -10.24
CA ILE A 72 9.25 -2.74 -10.63
C ILE A 72 8.94 -3.10 -12.08
N ARG A 73 7.77 -3.70 -12.29
CA ARG A 73 7.27 -4.12 -13.61
C ARG A 73 5.83 -3.69 -13.78
N LYS A 74 5.39 -3.68 -15.04
CA LYS A 74 4.00 -3.43 -15.42
C LYS A 74 3.04 -4.30 -14.60
N ASP A 75 1.91 -3.70 -14.27
CA ASP A 75 0.77 -4.29 -13.58
C ASP A 75 1.04 -4.72 -12.13
N LEU A 76 2.21 -4.48 -11.54
CA LEU A 76 2.46 -4.90 -10.14
C LEU A 76 1.67 -4.11 -9.10
N PHE A 77 1.43 -4.73 -7.94
CA PHE A 77 1.27 -4.02 -6.68
C PHE A 77 2.67 -3.66 -6.15
N VAL A 78 2.94 -2.39 -5.88
CA VAL A 78 4.21 -1.92 -5.31
C VAL A 78 3.94 -1.34 -3.93
N GLY A 79 4.39 -2.05 -2.89
CA GLY A 79 4.22 -1.65 -1.51
C GLY A 79 5.46 -1.00 -0.91
N PHE A 80 5.24 -0.04 -0.01
CA PHE A 80 6.28 0.63 0.77
C PHE A 80 6.01 0.42 2.25
N TYR A 81 6.82 -0.43 2.89
CA TYR A 81 6.76 -0.64 4.33
C TYR A 81 7.66 0.38 5.04
N THR A 82 7.06 1.19 5.90
CA THR A 82 7.77 2.21 6.70
C THR A 82 7.76 1.90 8.19
N GLY A 83 6.82 1.06 8.65
CA GLY A 83 6.50 0.85 10.05
C GLY A 83 5.60 1.93 10.66
N CYS A 84 5.17 2.95 9.89
CA CYS A 84 4.47 4.12 10.42
C CYS A 84 3.20 3.76 11.21
N ILE A 85 2.34 2.91 10.66
CA ILE A 85 1.11 2.47 11.34
C ILE A 85 1.36 1.68 12.63
N GLU A 86 2.48 0.95 12.69
CA GLU A 86 2.87 0.15 13.86
C GLU A 86 3.48 1.05 14.95
N GLU A 87 4.30 2.03 14.55
CA GLU A 87 4.97 2.98 15.45
C GLU A 87 4.00 4.02 16.04
N GLN A 88 3.15 4.62 15.19
CA GLN A 88 2.30 5.75 15.58
C GLN A 88 0.88 5.33 15.97
N GLY A 89 0.39 4.22 15.41
CA GLY A 89 -1.01 3.83 15.49
C GLY A 89 -1.93 4.68 14.61
N TYR A 90 -2.95 4.04 14.05
CA TYR A 90 -3.97 4.71 13.24
C TYR A 90 -4.91 5.57 14.11
N GLY A 91 -5.34 6.72 13.57
CA GLY A 91 -6.38 7.58 14.16
C GLY A 91 -5.88 8.86 14.82
N GLY A 92 -4.58 8.93 15.16
CA GLY A 92 -3.98 10.11 15.79
C GLY A 92 -3.69 11.25 14.80
N LYS A 93 -3.71 12.50 15.28
CA LYS A 93 -3.39 13.68 14.46
C LYS A 93 -2.03 13.57 13.77
N ALA A 94 -0.98 13.19 14.50
CA ALA A 94 0.37 13.04 13.95
C ALA A 94 0.41 11.98 12.82
N TYR A 95 -0.36 10.90 12.95
CA TYR A 95 -0.47 9.88 11.90
C TYR A 95 -1.03 10.45 10.59
N PHE A 96 -1.99 11.38 10.64
CA PHE A 96 -2.56 12.00 9.43
C PHE A 96 -1.79 13.23 8.92
N THR A 97 -0.95 13.87 9.74
CA THR A 97 -0.26 15.10 9.34
C THR A 97 1.24 14.96 9.11
N GLU A 98 1.89 13.96 9.72
CA GLU A 98 3.34 13.81 9.75
C GLU A 98 3.83 12.46 9.18
N HIS A 99 2.92 11.66 8.63
CA HIS A 99 3.25 10.36 8.02
C HIS A 99 4.29 10.45 6.90
N PRO A 100 5.08 9.40 6.59
CA PRO A 100 5.99 9.41 5.43
C PRO A 100 5.33 9.82 4.10
N GLN A 101 6.13 10.21 3.10
CA GLN A 101 5.66 10.59 1.76
C GLN A 101 6.61 10.03 0.71
N LEU A 102 6.09 9.82 -0.51
CA LEU A 102 6.91 9.51 -1.68
C LEU A 102 7.34 10.81 -2.37
N SER A 103 8.56 10.83 -2.93
CA SER A 103 9.01 11.92 -3.78
C SER A 103 8.23 11.91 -5.10
N HIS A 104 8.11 13.06 -5.76
CA HIS A 104 7.45 13.12 -7.07
C HIS A 104 8.18 12.26 -8.10
N GLU A 105 9.52 12.22 -8.07
CA GLU A 105 10.33 11.40 -8.97
C GLU A 105 10.02 9.91 -8.81
N LEU A 106 9.85 9.44 -7.56
CA LEU A 106 9.44 8.07 -7.31
C LEU A 106 8.01 7.79 -7.83
N ILE A 107 7.08 8.71 -7.62
CA ILE A 107 5.71 8.58 -8.14
C ILE A 107 5.74 8.50 -9.68
N ASP A 108 6.43 9.42 -10.34
CA ASP A 108 6.54 9.44 -11.81
C ASP A 108 7.16 8.13 -12.35
N LEU A 109 8.22 7.62 -11.72
CA LEU A 109 8.80 6.31 -12.08
C LEU A 109 7.76 5.17 -11.98
N LEU A 110 6.93 5.15 -10.93
CA LEU A 110 5.90 4.11 -10.75
C LEU A 110 4.84 4.19 -11.85
N LEU A 111 4.41 5.42 -12.22
CA LEU A 111 3.46 5.65 -13.30
C LEU A 111 4.06 5.27 -14.67
N GLU A 112 5.30 5.66 -14.95
CA GLU A 112 6.03 5.28 -16.17
C GLU A 112 6.14 3.75 -16.33
N ARG A 113 6.33 3.04 -15.21
CA ARG A 113 6.37 1.57 -15.18
C ARG A 113 4.99 0.93 -15.35
N ASN A 114 3.91 1.71 -15.37
CA ASN A 114 2.54 1.25 -15.53
C ASN A 114 2.19 0.13 -14.55
N ILE A 115 2.54 0.32 -13.27
CA ILE A 115 2.14 -0.58 -12.20
C ILE A 115 0.62 -0.51 -12.00
N SER A 116 0.02 -1.39 -11.21
CA SER A 116 -1.41 -1.32 -10.90
C SER A 116 -1.71 -0.48 -9.66
N VAL A 117 -0.98 -0.73 -8.57
CA VAL A 117 -1.33 -0.18 -7.26
C VAL A 117 -0.09 0.18 -6.46
N ILE A 118 -0.12 1.36 -5.83
CA ILE A 118 0.83 1.80 -4.80
C ILE A 118 0.22 1.48 -3.44
N GLY A 119 0.87 0.64 -2.64
CA GLY A 119 0.42 0.29 -1.28
C GLY A 119 1.29 0.91 -0.21
N VAL A 120 0.70 1.58 0.78
CA VAL A 120 1.44 2.21 1.87
C VAL A 120 0.88 1.85 3.24
N ASP A 121 1.74 1.74 4.24
CA ASP A 121 1.37 1.53 5.64
C ASP A 121 1.21 2.85 6.41
N PHE A 122 0.75 3.88 5.72
CA PHE A 122 0.53 5.23 6.23
C PHE A 122 -0.62 5.95 5.51
N ALA A 123 -0.99 7.14 5.99
CA ALA A 123 -2.18 7.89 5.57
C ALA A 123 -2.06 8.66 4.24
N GLY A 124 -1.18 8.19 3.34
CA GLY A 124 -1.16 8.65 1.95
C GLY A 124 0.20 8.98 1.36
N ILE A 125 0.30 8.87 0.05
CA ILE A 125 1.58 8.98 -0.68
C ILE A 125 2.12 10.41 -0.68
N ARG A 126 1.25 11.41 -0.50
CA ARG A 126 1.58 12.83 -0.27
C ARG A 126 0.71 13.40 0.85
N ARG A 127 1.13 14.51 1.45
CA ARG A 127 0.46 15.20 2.57
C ARG A 127 -0.30 16.43 2.11
N GLY A 128 -1.20 16.89 2.98
CA GLY A 128 -1.79 18.22 2.92
C GLY A 128 -2.49 18.51 1.60
N ARG A 129 -2.12 19.63 0.95
CA ARG A 129 -2.78 20.08 -0.29
C ARG A 129 -2.40 19.26 -1.52
N GLU A 130 -1.34 18.46 -1.43
CA GLU A 130 -0.85 17.67 -2.56
C GLU A 130 -1.53 16.32 -2.64
N HIS A 131 -1.82 15.69 -1.49
CA HIS A 131 -2.46 14.37 -1.35
C HIS A 131 -3.50 14.08 -2.45
N THR A 132 -4.67 14.75 -2.39
CA THR A 132 -5.78 14.48 -3.34
C THR A 132 -5.41 14.71 -4.80
N LYS A 133 -4.53 15.68 -5.08
CA LYS A 133 -4.12 15.96 -6.47
C LYS A 133 -3.20 14.87 -6.99
N THR A 134 -2.32 14.35 -6.14
CA THR A 134 -1.42 13.26 -6.49
C THR A 134 -2.17 11.95 -6.67
N ASP A 135 -3.13 11.62 -5.80
CA ASP A 135 -3.91 10.38 -5.97
C ASP A 135 -4.76 10.44 -7.25
N GLN A 136 -5.33 11.61 -7.57
CA GLN A 136 -6.01 11.82 -8.85
C GLN A 136 -5.06 11.68 -10.05
N TYR A 137 -3.86 12.24 -9.98
CA TYR A 137 -2.84 12.11 -11.03
C TYR A 137 -2.44 10.64 -11.27
N CYS A 138 -2.30 9.87 -10.19
CA CYS A 138 -2.09 8.42 -10.29
C CYS A 138 -3.29 7.74 -10.96
N ALA A 139 -4.51 8.01 -10.51
CA ALA A 139 -5.73 7.39 -11.02
C ALA A 139 -5.99 7.73 -12.50
N ASP A 140 -5.67 8.94 -12.94
CA ASP A 140 -5.72 9.37 -14.35
C ASP A 140 -4.73 8.57 -15.23
N SER A 141 -3.67 8.04 -14.63
CA SER A 141 -2.68 7.16 -15.27
C SER A 141 -3.01 5.67 -15.10
N GLY A 142 -4.17 5.33 -14.52
CA GLY A 142 -4.60 3.96 -14.24
C GLY A 142 -3.87 3.30 -13.06
N VAL A 143 -3.13 4.07 -12.25
CA VAL A 143 -2.44 3.57 -11.05
C VAL A 143 -3.19 4.06 -9.82
N PHE A 144 -3.50 3.16 -8.89
CA PHE A 144 -4.30 3.52 -7.72
C PHE A 144 -3.52 3.40 -6.42
N VAL A 145 -4.00 4.05 -5.37
CA VAL A 145 -3.36 4.04 -4.05
C VAL A 145 -4.20 3.19 -3.09
N ILE A 146 -3.52 2.38 -2.28
CA ILE A 146 -4.09 1.75 -1.09
C ILE A 146 -3.33 2.23 0.12
N GLU A 147 -4.04 2.87 1.03
CA GLU A 147 -3.47 3.47 2.23
C GLU A 147 -3.73 2.65 3.48
N ASN A 148 -3.03 3.01 4.56
CA ASN A 148 -3.25 2.47 5.90
C ASN A 148 -3.19 0.93 5.96
N LEU A 149 -2.34 0.31 5.14
CA LEU A 149 -2.04 -1.12 5.25
C LEU A 149 -1.35 -1.40 6.58
N CYS A 150 -1.55 -2.59 7.15
CA CYS A 150 -0.83 -3.05 8.33
C CYS A 150 -0.12 -4.38 8.05
N ASN A 151 0.79 -4.82 8.93
CA ASN A 151 1.55 -6.08 8.77
C ASN A 151 2.35 -6.18 7.47
N LEU A 152 2.57 -5.06 6.75
CA LEU A 152 3.18 -5.06 5.42
C LEU A 152 4.64 -5.57 5.46
N LYS A 153 5.30 -5.47 6.63
CA LYS A 153 6.59 -6.08 6.90
C LYS A 153 6.67 -7.55 6.53
N ALA A 154 5.59 -8.31 6.73
CA ALA A 154 5.57 -9.74 6.46
C ALA A 154 5.71 -10.08 4.95
N ALA A 155 5.52 -9.10 4.07
CA ALA A 155 5.71 -9.23 2.63
C ALA A 155 7.09 -8.77 2.13
N VAL A 156 7.90 -8.14 2.99
CA VAL A 156 9.27 -7.73 2.65
C VAL A 156 10.10 -8.99 2.38
N GLY A 157 10.76 -9.00 1.23
CA GLY A 157 11.63 -10.11 0.81
C GLY A 157 10.88 -11.38 0.37
N LEU A 158 9.55 -11.39 0.40
CA LEU A 158 8.79 -12.49 -0.20
C LEU A 158 8.93 -12.47 -1.72
N GLU A 159 9.05 -13.67 -2.28
CA GLU A 159 8.95 -13.91 -3.71
C GLU A 159 7.66 -14.69 -4.00
N ASN A 160 7.17 -14.60 -5.25
CA ASN A 160 6.07 -15.44 -5.75
C ASN A 160 4.79 -15.43 -4.90
N TYR A 161 4.34 -14.26 -4.45
CA TYR A 161 3.04 -14.09 -3.80
C TYR A 161 2.03 -13.37 -4.70
N THR A 162 0.76 -13.44 -4.33
CA THR A 162 -0.34 -12.69 -4.95
C THR A 162 -0.98 -11.80 -3.89
N VAL A 163 -1.20 -10.53 -4.22
CA VAL A 163 -1.99 -9.57 -3.46
C VAL A 163 -3.42 -9.64 -3.99
N HIS A 164 -4.36 -9.94 -3.10
CA HIS A 164 -5.79 -9.92 -3.38
C HIS A 164 -6.39 -8.63 -2.84
N ILE A 165 -7.12 -7.90 -3.67
CA ILE A 165 -7.60 -6.54 -3.41
C ILE A 165 -9.12 -6.52 -3.63
N TYR A 166 -9.88 -6.26 -2.56
CA TYR A 166 -11.33 -6.28 -2.59
C TYR A 166 -11.91 -4.99 -1.99
N PRO A 167 -12.00 -3.91 -2.79
CA PRO A 167 -12.69 -2.70 -2.37
C PRO A 167 -14.21 -2.90 -2.37
N MET A 168 -14.89 -2.21 -1.47
CA MET A 168 -16.35 -2.14 -1.47
C MET A 168 -16.85 -1.41 -2.72
N ASN A 169 -17.96 -1.86 -3.30
CA ASN A 169 -18.54 -1.27 -4.51
C ASN A 169 -19.48 -0.10 -4.15
N TYR A 170 -18.91 0.98 -3.60
CA TYR A 170 -19.66 2.22 -3.31
C TYR A 170 -19.62 3.15 -4.52
N ALA A 171 -20.75 3.81 -4.81
CA ALA A 171 -20.84 4.81 -5.86
C ALA A 171 -20.61 6.22 -5.30
N GLU A 172 -20.16 7.14 -6.16
CA GLU A 172 -20.04 8.59 -5.89
C GLU A 172 -19.14 8.93 -4.68
N VAL A 173 -18.13 8.10 -4.41
CA VAL A 173 -17.12 8.31 -3.38
C VAL A 173 -15.72 8.19 -3.97
N THR A 174 -14.74 8.88 -3.37
CA THR A 174 -13.35 8.90 -3.86
C THR A 174 -12.46 7.84 -3.22
N GLY A 175 -12.91 7.23 -2.13
CA GLY A 175 -12.22 6.16 -1.43
C GLY A 175 -13.17 5.01 -1.17
N LEU A 176 -12.67 3.78 -1.27
CA LEU A 176 -13.43 2.56 -1.08
C LEU A 176 -12.80 1.75 0.06
N PRO A 177 -13.52 1.46 1.16
CA PRO A 177 -13.01 0.54 2.18
C PRO A 177 -12.58 -0.77 1.52
N CYS A 178 -11.39 -1.27 1.84
CA CYS A 178 -10.78 -2.32 1.05
C CYS A 178 -10.20 -3.42 1.93
N ARG A 179 -10.55 -4.68 1.61
CA ARG A 179 -9.87 -5.86 2.18
C ARG A 179 -8.69 -6.23 1.30
N VAL A 180 -7.51 -6.31 1.90
CA VAL A 180 -6.28 -6.67 1.20
C VAL A 180 -5.62 -7.85 1.89
N ILE A 181 -5.41 -8.94 1.13
CA ILE A 181 -4.82 -10.18 1.62
C ILE A 181 -3.64 -10.55 0.73
N ILE A 182 -2.51 -10.89 1.33
CA ILE A 182 -1.37 -11.46 0.62
C ILE A 182 -1.41 -12.99 0.75
N LYS A 183 -1.45 -13.67 -0.40
CA LYS A 183 -1.37 -15.12 -0.49
C LYS A 183 0.02 -15.52 -1.01
N THR A 184 0.81 -16.16 -0.17
CA THR A 184 2.05 -16.81 -0.61
C THR A 184 1.69 -18.12 -1.30
N GLY A 185 2.45 -18.51 -2.35
CA GLY A 185 2.33 -19.85 -2.92
C GLY A 185 2.50 -20.93 -1.83
N GLU A 186 1.80 -22.04 -1.97
CA GLU A 186 2.22 -23.29 -1.33
C GLU A 186 3.49 -23.77 -2.03
N ASP A 187 4.46 -24.29 -1.29
CA ASP A 187 5.75 -24.77 -1.80
C ASP A 187 5.56 -25.85 -2.90
N GLY A 188 5.42 -25.41 -4.15
CA GLY A 188 5.52 -26.23 -5.33
C GLY A 188 6.98 -26.44 -5.71
N GLY A 189 7.72 -27.23 -4.91
CA GLY A 189 9.09 -27.62 -5.28
C GLY A 189 9.90 -28.23 -4.16
N THR A 190 9.85 -29.56 -4.05
CA THR A 190 10.94 -30.37 -3.51
C THR A 190 12.29 -29.88 -4.03
N LYS A 191 13.06 -29.17 -3.21
CA LYS A 191 14.52 -29.13 -3.37
C LYS A 191 15.09 -30.40 -2.77
N THR A 192 14.98 -31.51 -3.51
CA THR A 192 15.88 -32.64 -3.35
C THR A 192 17.29 -32.20 -3.76
N GLY A 193 18.27 -32.45 -2.89
CA GLY A 193 19.67 -32.61 -3.29
C GLY A 193 20.55 -31.38 -3.07
N GLY A 194 21.14 -31.30 -1.88
CA GLY A 194 22.27 -30.43 -1.58
C GLY A 194 22.96 -30.90 -0.31
N ARG A 195 23.63 -32.06 -0.36
CA ARG A 195 24.55 -32.48 0.70
C ARG A 195 25.61 -31.40 0.87
N CYS A 196 25.65 -30.74 2.03
CA CYS A 196 26.86 -30.08 2.48
C CYS A 196 27.76 -31.16 3.07
N LEU A 197 28.86 -31.45 2.37
CA LEU A 197 29.96 -32.25 2.89
C LEU A 197 30.53 -31.54 4.14
N GLN A 198 30.71 -32.30 5.20
CA GLN A 198 31.53 -31.92 6.35
C GLN A 198 33.01 -32.07 5.97
N ALA A 199 33.78 -31.04 6.27
CA ALA A 199 35.18 -31.13 6.68
C ALA A 199 35.37 -30.15 7.84
#